data_AF-A0AAD0T829-F1
#
_entry.id   AF-A0AAD0T829-F1
#
_cell.length_a   1.000
_cell.length_b   1.000
_cell.length_c   1.000
_cell.angle_alpha   90.00
_cell.angle_beta   90.00
_cell.angle_gamma   90.00
#
_symmetry.space_group_name_H-M   'P 1'
#
loop_
_entity.id
_entity.type
_entity.pdbx_description
1 polymer ?
#
loop_
_entity_poly.entity_id
_entity_poly.type
_entity_poly.pdbx_seq_one_letter_code
_entity_poly.pdbx_strand_id
1 'polypeptide(L)'
;MRKLIFLLFICASTLANYPYLDFDTSSLKLNSYTYRRYIRPQLRSMKKDFYYVVKRITYTSQDFINLRENSLNLNLAFDEAYEKCRRNQKLCYEDLKDVMGRIQAIERNVKSLRDDFIKLPKKQYDKVDGYIALLSNLDQIDSYNLQIQSYVQLLHLTDKTNFAIYAPRIDKYRSYVKQIYNLANDSFLYILPTELKPSFEQFIDNFLSPVEVYMIPQMNKDWFFDRLGDLNMQWNVFHMDLEKGQTGFPKEYVRNVKIMHRRWNSILKLMF
;
A
#
# COMPACT_ATOMS: atom_id res chain seq x y z
N MET A 1 16.11 -7.92 -61.27
CA MET A 1 15.62 -6.72 -60.55
C MET A 1 14.31 -7.06 -59.84
N ARG A 2 14.24 -6.74 -58.54
CA ARG A 2 13.05 -6.73 -57.68
C ARG A 2 12.30 -8.05 -57.50
N LYS A 3 12.73 -8.82 -56.51
CA LYS A 3 11.89 -9.55 -55.53
C LYS A 3 12.81 -10.13 -54.44
N LEU A 4 13.53 -9.22 -53.79
CA LEU A 4 14.29 -9.46 -52.57
C LEU A 4 13.71 -8.47 -51.55
N ILE A 5 13.62 -8.89 -50.29
CA ILE A 5 13.20 -8.10 -49.12
C ILE A 5 11.66 -8.06 -48.92
N PHE A 6 11.09 -9.16 -48.41
CA PHE A 6 9.81 -9.11 -47.67
C PHE A 6 9.68 -10.26 -46.66
N LEU A 7 10.75 -10.58 -45.92
CA LEU A 7 10.73 -11.71 -44.98
C LEU A 7 11.71 -11.59 -43.81
N LEU A 8 11.92 -10.36 -43.29
CA LEU A 8 12.81 -10.12 -42.14
C LEU A 8 12.25 -9.12 -41.11
N PHE A 9 10.93 -9.02 -40.97
CA PHE A 9 10.29 -8.23 -39.90
C PHE A 9 9.08 -8.94 -39.31
N ILE A 10 9.21 -10.23 -39.02
CA ILE A 10 8.44 -10.81 -37.92
C ILE A 10 9.23 -10.42 -36.67
N CYS A 11 8.92 -9.24 -36.14
CA CYS A 11 9.21 -8.90 -34.76
C CYS A 11 8.55 -9.98 -33.90
N ALA A 12 9.31 -11.03 -33.57
CA ALA A 12 9.11 -11.74 -32.34
C ALA A 12 9.31 -10.70 -31.24
N SER A 13 8.21 -10.08 -30.81
CA SER A 13 8.10 -9.55 -29.47
C SER A 13 8.28 -10.74 -28.54
N THR A 14 9.53 -11.09 -28.28
CA THR A 14 9.86 -11.77 -27.04
C THR A 14 9.32 -10.86 -25.96
N LEU A 15 8.18 -11.26 -25.39
CA LEU A 15 7.83 -10.91 -24.03
C LEU A 15 9.04 -11.37 -23.22
N ALA A 16 10.00 -10.47 -23.04
CA ALA A 16 11.12 -10.66 -22.16
C ALA A 16 10.52 -10.67 -20.75
N ASN A 17 10.02 -11.84 -20.35
CA ASN A 17 10.07 -12.23 -18.97
C ASN A 17 11.55 -12.10 -18.60
N TYR A 18 11.87 -11.07 -17.83
CA TYR A 18 13.11 -10.98 -17.09
C TYR A 18 12.84 -11.57 -15.71
N PRO A 19 12.94 -12.90 -15.50
CA PRO A 19 12.88 -13.41 -14.15
C PRO A 19 14.29 -13.27 -13.59
N TYR A 20 14.52 -12.27 -12.74
CA TYR A 20 15.72 -12.24 -11.88
C TYR A 20 15.78 -13.44 -10.89
N LEU A 21 14.74 -14.28 -10.90
CA LEU A 21 14.68 -15.60 -10.30
C LEU A 21 13.88 -16.52 -11.25
N ASP A 22 14.57 -17.33 -12.05
CA ASP A 22 13.92 -18.36 -12.86
C ASP A 22 13.61 -19.57 -11.96
N PHE A 23 12.32 -19.78 -11.66
CA PHE A 23 11.86 -20.96 -10.95
C PHE A 23 10.58 -21.48 -11.58
N ASP A 24 10.45 -22.80 -11.57
CA ASP A 24 9.23 -23.45 -12.02
C ASP A 24 8.10 -23.12 -11.05
N THR A 25 7.17 -22.27 -11.47
CA THR A 25 5.98 -21.89 -10.67
C THR A 25 5.14 -23.11 -10.30
N SER A 26 5.18 -24.19 -11.07
CA SER A 26 4.49 -25.44 -10.77
C SER A 26 5.15 -26.22 -9.63
N SER A 27 6.45 -25.99 -9.38
CA SER A 27 7.20 -26.60 -8.27
C SER A 27 6.95 -25.90 -6.92
N LEU A 28 6.43 -24.66 -6.94
CA LEU A 28 6.20 -23.87 -5.73
C LEU A 28 5.08 -24.43 -4.86
N LYS A 29 5.41 -24.70 -3.60
CA LYS A 29 4.47 -25.26 -2.62
C LYS A 29 3.91 -24.17 -1.72
N LEU A 30 2.75 -23.63 -2.10
CA LEU A 30 1.96 -22.77 -1.22
C LEU A 30 0.58 -23.36 -0.97
N ASN A 31 0.42 -23.92 0.24
CA ASN A 31 -0.87 -24.38 0.72
C ASN A 31 -1.45 -23.39 1.75
N SER A 32 -2.77 -23.37 1.87
CA SER A 32 -3.50 -22.44 2.75
C SER A 32 -3.17 -22.63 4.24
N TYR A 33 -2.71 -23.81 4.66
CA TYR A 33 -2.29 -24.06 6.04
C TYR A 33 -0.95 -23.37 6.33
N THR A 34 0.07 -23.61 5.51
CA THR A 34 1.41 -23.01 5.59
C THR A 34 1.32 -21.50 5.49
N TYR A 35 0.51 -20.99 4.55
CA TYR A 35 0.29 -19.56 4.43
C TYR A 35 -0.28 -18.94 5.71
N ARG A 36 -1.37 -19.51 6.26
CA ARG A 36 -2.03 -18.97 7.45
C ARG A 36 -1.18 -19.08 8.71
N ARG A 37 -0.47 -20.20 8.90
CA ARG A 37 0.29 -20.51 10.11
C ARG A 37 1.70 -19.90 10.13
N TYR A 38 2.32 -19.73 8.96
CA TYR A 38 3.74 -19.34 8.90
C TYR A 38 3.97 -18.08 8.06
N ILE A 39 3.51 -18.03 6.81
CA ILE A 39 3.86 -16.91 5.91
C ILE A 39 3.17 -15.61 6.32
N ARG A 40 1.84 -15.63 6.51
CA ARG A 40 1.07 -14.43 6.90
C ARG A 40 1.56 -13.81 8.22
N PRO A 41 1.85 -14.58 9.29
CA PRO A 41 2.48 -14.04 10.49
C PRO A 41 3.85 -13.39 10.26
N GLN A 42 4.69 -13.95 9.38
CA GLN A 42 5.99 -13.37 9.05
C GLN A 42 5.84 -12.06 8.28
N LEU A 43 4.94 -11.99 7.30
CA LEU A 43 4.64 -10.76 6.56
C LEU A 43 4.12 -9.65 7.49
N ARG A 44 3.20 -9.98 8.41
CA ARG A 44 2.73 -9.05 9.45
C ARG A 44 3.86 -8.58 10.36
N SER A 45 4.80 -9.46 10.69
CA SER A 45 5.95 -9.12 11.52
C SER A 45 6.92 -8.21 10.77
N MET A 46 7.17 -8.46 9.48
CA MET A 46 7.97 -7.58 8.62
C MET A 46 7.36 -6.18 8.54
N LYS A 47 6.04 -6.06 8.34
CA LYS A 47 5.34 -4.76 8.40
C LYS A 47 5.58 -4.03 9.74
N LYS A 48 5.46 -4.73 10.87
CA LYS A 48 5.71 -4.15 12.20
C LYS A 48 7.16 -3.72 12.38
N ASP A 49 8.10 -4.55 11.95
CA ASP A 49 9.54 -4.27 12.00
C ASP A 49 9.88 -3.04 11.12
N PHE A 50 9.24 -2.90 9.95
CA PHE A 50 9.34 -1.72 9.09
C PHE A 50 8.89 -0.44 9.81
N TYR A 51 7.70 -0.42 10.41
CA TYR A 51 7.23 0.73 11.17
C TYR A 51 8.08 1.02 12.40
N TYR A 52 8.64 -0.01 13.04
CA TYR A 52 9.60 0.17 14.12
C TYR A 52 10.85 0.92 13.62
N VAL A 53 11.39 0.54 12.47
CA VAL A 53 12.53 1.26 11.87
C VAL A 53 12.15 2.70 11.56
N VAL A 54 11.00 2.94 10.93
CA VAL A 54 10.55 4.32 10.61
C VAL A 54 10.40 5.18 11.86
N LYS A 55 9.84 4.63 12.94
CA LYS A 55 9.72 5.30 14.24
C LYS A 55 11.04 5.72 14.85
N ARG A 56 12.13 5.05 14.49
CA ARG A 56 13.45 5.34 15.04
C ARG A 56 14.22 6.37 14.23
N ILE A 57 13.92 6.48 12.94
CA ILE A 57 14.54 7.47 12.06
C ILE A 57 13.72 8.76 11.93
N THR A 58 12.51 8.82 12.52
CA THR A 58 11.61 10.00 12.48
C THR A 58 11.03 10.32 13.86
N TYR A 59 10.88 11.60 14.19
CA TYR A 59 10.40 12.06 15.50
C TYR A 59 8.87 11.93 15.69
N THR A 60 8.09 11.93 14.59
CA THR A 60 6.62 11.96 14.63
C THR A 60 5.98 11.02 13.62
N SER A 61 6.14 9.72 13.83
CA SER A 61 5.62 8.71 12.89
C SER A 61 4.33 8.07 13.31
N GLN A 62 3.92 8.08 14.59
CA GLN A 62 2.76 7.29 15.01
C GLN A 62 1.47 7.72 14.30
N ASP A 63 1.21 9.01 14.17
CA ASP A 63 -0.01 9.48 13.50
C ASP A 63 0.02 9.30 11.99
N PHE A 64 1.19 9.39 11.37
CA PHE A 64 1.36 9.03 9.95
C PHE A 64 1.19 7.52 9.71
N ILE A 65 1.70 6.69 10.63
CA ILE A 65 1.46 5.23 10.62
C ILE A 65 -0.04 4.97 10.76
N ASN A 66 -0.70 5.62 11.72
CA ASN A 66 -2.14 5.46 11.95
C ASN A 66 -2.94 5.88 10.72
N LEU A 67 -2.60 7.02 10.09
CA LEU A 67 -3.25 7.48 8.87
C LEU A 67 -3.12 6.44 7.75
N ARG A 68 -1.90 5.93 7.51
CA ARG A 68 -1.63 4.91 6.50
C ARG A 68 -2.34 3.59 6.78
N GLU A 69 -2.36 3.13 8.03
CA GLU A 69 -3.06 1.91 8.40
C GLU A 69 -4.58 2.05 8.30
N ASN A 70 -5.13 3.20 8.71
CA ASN A 70 -6.57 3.47 8.61
C ASN A 70 -7.02 3.66 7.16
N SER A 71 -6.20 4.29 6.31
CA SER A 71 -6.48 4.40 4.88
C SER A 71 -6.38 3.06 4.15
N LEU A 72 -5.41 2.20 4.50
CA LEU A 72 -5.36 0.82 4.01
C LEU A 72 -6.61 0.04 4.42
N ASN A 73 -6.99 0.12 5.70
CA ASN A 73 -8.16 -0.58 6.22
C ASN A 73 -9.45 -0.07 5.56
N LEU A 74 -9.56 1.23 5.30
CA LEU A 74 -10.65 1.82 4.52
C LEU A 74 -10.64 1.24 3.10
N ASN A 75 -9.48 1.20 2.43
CA ASN A 75 -9.34 0.66 1.09
C ASN A 75 -9.78 -0.79 0.97
N LEU A 76 -9.32 -1.65 1.88
CA LEU A 76 -9.70 -3.06 1.91
C LEU A 76 -11.19 -3.25 2.18
N ALA A 77 -11.74 -2.54 3.17
CA ALA A 77 -13.16 -2.64 3.51
C ALA A 77 -14.07 -2.12 2.39
N PHE A 78 -13.67 -1.01 1.74
CA PHE A 78 -14.43 -0.45 0.64
C PHE A 78 -14.35 -1.31 -0.63
N ASP A 79 -13.19 -1.91 -0.94
CA ASP A 79 -13.06 -2.86 -2.04
C ASP A 79 -13.96 -4.10 -1.81
N GLU A 80 -14.03 -4.61 -0.59
CA GLU A 80 -14.94 -5.71 -0.24
C GLU A 80 -16.42 -5.33 -0.42
N ALA A 81 -16.82 -4.16 0.10
CA ALA A 81 -18.18 -3.65 -0.04
C ALA A 81 -18.54 -3.37 -1.50
N TYR A 82 -17.58 -2.84 -2.28
CA TYR A 82 -17.75 -2.54 -3.69
C TYR A 82 -18.15 -3.78 -4.52
N GLU A 83 -17.48 -4.91 -4.30
CA GLU A 83 -17.79 -6.15 -5.03
C GLU A 83 -19.21 -6.68 -4.74
N LYS A 84 -19.75 -6.40 -3.55
CA LYS A 84 -21.13 -6.74 -3.17
C LYS A 84 -22.13 -5.73 -3.74
N CYS A 85 -21.88 -4.44 -3.52
CA CYS A 85 -22.68 -3.32 -3.99
C CYS A 85 -22.86 -3.28 -5.51
N ARG A 86 -21.80 -3.57 -6.29
CA ARG A 86 -21.84 -3.52 -7.77
C ARG A 86 -22.90 -4.47 -8.34
N ARG A 87 -23.21 -5.57 -7.63
CA ARG A 87 -24.20 -6.57 -8.06
C ARG A 87 -25.63 -6.17 -7.69
N ASN A 88 -25.82 -5.40 -6.61
CA ASN A 88 -27.14 -4.96 -6.16
C ASN A 88 -27.07 -3.61 -5.43
N GLN A 89 -27.38 -2.53 -6.16
CA GLN A 89 -27.31 -1.17 -5.62
C GLN A 89 -28.30 -0.93 -4.46
N LYS A 90 -29.43 -1.64 -4.41
CA LYS A 90 -30.45 -1.46 -3.36
C LYS A 90 -30.03 -1.94 -1.97
N LEU A 91 -29.02 -2.81 -1.88
CA LEU A 91 -28.51 -3.33 -0.61
C LEU A 91 -27.17 -2.71 -0.21
N CYS A 92 -26.68 -1.73 -0.98
CA CYS A 92 -25.32 -1.24 -0.83
C CYS A 92 -25.05 -0.52 0.49
N TYR A 93 -26.07 0.09 1.11
CA TYR A 93 -25.90 0.71 2.42
C TYR A 93 -25.48 -0.30 3.50
N GLU A 94 -26.09 -1.49 3.52
CA GLU A 94 -25.79 -2.53 4.52
C GLU A 94 -24.33 -3.02 4.43
N ASP A 95 -23.76 -3.05 3.22
CA ASP A 95 -22.36 -3.40 2.99
C ASP A 95 -21.39 -2.26 3.34
N LEU A 96 -21.84 -1.01 3.30
CA LEU A 96 -21.01 0.18 3.52
C LEU A 96 -21.12 0.78 4.94
N LYS A 97 -22.12 0.42 5.73
CA LYS A 97 -22.33 1.01 7.07
C LYS A 97 -21.10 0.85 7.98
N ASP A 98 -20.40 -0.27 7.88
CA ASP A 98 -19.22 -0.57 8.71
C ASP A 98 -17.97 0.24 8.27
N VAL A 99 -18.02 0.87 7.09
CA VAL A 99 -16.96 1.73 6.59
C VAL A 99 -16.94 3.09 7.31
N MET A 100 -18.06 3.54 7.85
CA MET A 100 -18.18 4.84 8.54
C MET A 100 -17.20 5.01 9.70
N GLY A 101 -16.99 3.97 10.50
CA GLY A 101 -16.01 4.01 11.59
C GLY A 101 -14.57 4.24 11.11
N ARG A 102 -14.26 3.80 9.87
CA ARG A 102 -12.94 3.98 9.24
C ARG A 102 -12.77 5.38 8.67
N ILE A 103 -13.82 5.91 8.04
CA ILE A 103 -13.88 7.30 7.56
C ILE A 103 -13.61 8.27 8.72
N GLN A 104 -14.29 8.08 9.85
CA GLN A 104 -14.09 8.88 11.05
C GLN A 104 -12.69 8.73 11.66
N ALA A 105 -12.07 7.54 11.54
CA ALA A 105 -10.71 7.34 12.00
C ALA A 105 -9.71 8.18 11.17
N ILE A 106 -9.86 8.20 9.84
CA ILE A 106 -9.04 9.03 8.95
C ILE A 106 -9.21 10.52 9.28
N GLU A 107 -10.44 10.99 9.48
CA GLU A 107 -10.70 12.39 9.86
C GLU A 107 -9.96 12.78 11.15
N ARG A 108 -10.05 11.92 12.19
CA ARG A 108 -9.30 12.12 13.44
C ARG A 108 -7.79 12.15 13.21
N ASN A 109 -7.26 11.28 12.35
CA ASN A 109 -5.84 11.28 12.04
C ASN A 109 -5.41 12.53 11.29
N VAL A 110 -6.15 12.98 10.27
CA VAL A 110 -5.85 14.20 9.53
C VAL A 110 -5.86 15.42 10.47
N LYS A 111 -6.86 15.50 11.35
CA LYS A 111 -6.93 16.57 12.35
C LYS A 111 -5.75 16.56 13.32
N SER A 112 -5.46 15.40 13.92
CA SER A 112 -4.30 15.24 14.83
C SER A 112 -3.01 15.62 14.14
N LEU A 113 -2.83 15.15 12.89
CA LEU A 113 -1.66 15.48 12.09
C LEU A 113 -1.55 16.98 11.87
N ARG A 114 -2.62 17.69 11.47
CA ARG A 114 -2.61 19.15 11.32
C ARG A 114 -2.21 19.87 12.63
N ASP A 115 -2.75 19.42 13.76
CA ASP A 115 -2.48 20.02 15.08
C ASP A 115 -1.02 19.79 15.55
N ASP A 116 -0.49 18.59 15.30
CA ASP A 116 0.89 18.23 15.63
C ASP A 116 1.89 18.81 14.63
N PHE A 117 1.48 19.01 13.37
CA PHE A 117 2.34 19.52 12.29
C PHE A 117 2.87 20.93 12.58
N ILE A 118 2.04 21.77 13.22
CA ILE A 118 2.41 23.13 13.66
C ILE A 118 3.61 23.11 14.62
N LYS A 119 3.82 21.98 15.32
CA LYS A 119 4.85 21.81 16.35
C LYS A 119 6.10 21.09 15.84
N LEU A 120 6.16 20.68 14.56
CA LEU A 120 7.25 19.85 14.06
C LEU A 120 8.55 20.64 13.86
N PRO A 121 9.72 20.02 14.13
CA PRO A 121 11.01 20.67 13.91
C PRO A 121 11.24 20.93 12.42
N LYS A 122 11.54 22.19 12.06
CA LYS A 122 11.84 22.61 10.67
C LYS A 122 12.92 21.78 9.97
N LYS A 123 13.82 21.14 10.75
CA LYS A 123 14.94 20.31 10.26
C LYS A 123 14.54 19.05 9.46
N GLN A 124 13.29 18.56 9.55
CA GLN A 124 12.82 17.45 8.70
C GLN A 124 12.26 17.92 7.35
N TYR A 125 11.97 19.21 7.21
CA TYR A 125 11.43 19.83 6.01
C TYR A 125 12.48 20.81 5.47
N ASP A 126 13.62 20.29 5.04
CA ASP A 126 14.72 21.10 4.51
C ASP A 126 14.30 21.98 3.30
N LYS A 127 13.07 21.79 2.78
CA LYS A 127 12.45 22.63 1.75
C LYS A 127 10.99 22.94 2.08
N VAL A 128 10.63 24.23 1.97
CA VAL A 128 9.26 24.76 2.07
C VAL A 128 8.28 24.02 1.13
N ASP A 129 8.77 23.50 0.00
CA ASP A 129 7.97 22.75 -0.96
C ASP A 129 7.42 21.44 -0.38
N GLY A 130 8.19 20.73 0.45
CA GLY A 130 7.74 19.50 1.11
C GLY A 130 6.63 19.75 2.14
N TYR A 131 6.68 20.91 2.80
CA TYR A 131 5.64 21.37 3.72
C TYR A 131 4.32 21.63 2.99
N ILE A 132 4.37 22.37 1.88
CA ILE A 132 3.18 22.69 1.08
C ILE A 132 2.58 21.42 0.48
N ALA A 133 3.42 20.52 -0.03
CA ALA A 133 2.97 19.27 -0.62
C ALA A 133 2.27 18.35 0.39
N LEU A 134 2.79 18.25 1.62
CA LEU A 134 2.14 17.45 2.67
C LEU A 134 0.80 18.04 3.10
N LEU A 135 0.69 19.36 3.31
CA LEU A 135 -0.60 19.99 3.60
C LEU A 135 -1.61 19.76 2.47
N SER A 136 -1.17 19.92 1.21
CA SER A 136 -1.99 19.62 0.04
C SER A 136 -2.49 18.17 0.04
N ASN A 137 -1.63 17.20 0.39
CA ASN A 137 -2.03 15.80 0.51
C ASN A 137 -3.08 15.59 1.61
N LEU A 138 -2.89 16.18 2.79
CA LEU A 138 -3.85 16.08 3.90
C LEU A 138 -5.19 16.73 3.55
N ASP A 139 -5.18 17.87 2.86
CA ASP A 139 -6.40 18.56 2.39
C ASP A 139 -7.16 17.73 1.34
N GLN A 140 -6.43 17.10 0.42
CA GLN A 140 -7.03 16.20 -0.56
C GLN A 140 -7.61 14.93 0.08
N ILE A 141 -6.90 14.35 1.05
CA ILE A 141 -7.41 13.22 1.85
C ILE A 141 -8.73 13.60 2.52
N ASP A 142 -8.77 14.76 3.17
CA ASP A 142 -9.96 15.27 3.88
C ASP A 142 -11.13 15.48 2.90
N SER A 143 -10.87 16.12 1.76
CA SER A 143 -11.86 16.35 0.70
C SER A 143 -12.46 15.04 0.16
N TYR A 144 -11.62 14.04 -0.13
CA TYR A 144 -12.11 12.73 -0.56
C TYR A 144 -12.89 12.02 0.55
N ASN A 145 -12.40 12.09 1.79
CA ASN A 145 -13.04 11.46 2.94
C ASN A 145 -14.45 12.02 3.18
N LEU A 146 -14.62 13.35 3.09
CA LEU A 146 -15.91 14.03 3.17
C LEU A 146 -16.86 13.64 2.04
N GLN A 147 -16.35 13.48 0.82
CA GLN A 147 -17.16 13.05 -0.33
C GLN A 147 -17.66 11.61 -0.16
N ILE A 148 -16.82 10.71 0.37
CA ILE A 148 -17.21 9.32 0.67
C ILE A 148 -18.22 9.30 1.82
N GLN A 149 -18.00 10.09 2.87
CA GLN A 149 -18.93 10.21 3.99
C GLN A 149 -20.32 10.66 3.52
N SER A 150 -20.38 11.73 2.72
CA SER A 150 -21.63 12.26 2.16
C SER A 150 -22.36 11.20 1.31
N TYR A 151 -21.60 10.38 0.58
CA TYR A 151 -22.16 9.28 -0.20
C TYR A 151 -22.78 8.18 0.67
N VAL A 152 -22.07 7.73 1.70
CA VAL A 152 -22.61 6.71 2.61
C VAL A 152 -23.84 7.23 3.36
N GLN A 153 -23.85 8.51 3.73
CA GLN A 153 -25.03 9.16 4.31
C GLN A 153 -26.21 9.23 3.32
N LEU A 154 -25.96 9.57 2.06
CA LEU A 154 -27.00 9.55 1.02
C LEU A 154 -27.58 8.15 0.83
N LEU A 155 -26.73 7.11 0.81
CA LEU A 155 -27.18 5.72 0.75
C LEU A 155 -28.04 5.37 1.96
N HIS A 156 -27.67 5.81 3.16
CA HIS A 156 -28.47 5.61 4.36
C HIS A 156 -29.87 6.24 4.25
N LEU A 157 -29.93 7.51 3.82
CA LEU A 157 -31.18 8.26 3.71
C LEU A 157 -32.13 7.71 2.63
N THR A 158 -31.56 7.11 1.59
CA THR A 158 -32.32 6.57 0.46
C THR A 158 -32.57 5.06 0.59
N ASP A 159 -32.00 4.40 1.61
CA ASP A 159 -32.15 2.98 1.84
C ASP A 159 -33.64 2.60 1.97
N LYS A 160 -34.02 1.48 1.33
CA LYS A 160 -35.42 0.98 1.29
C LYS A 160 -36.45 1.96 0.72
N THR A 161 -36.02 3.03 0.06
CA THR A 161 -36.91 3.95 -0.65
C THR A 161 -36.81 3.78 -2.17
N ASN A 162 -37.77 4.34 -2.91
CA ASN A 162 -37.69 4.44 -4.36
C ASN A 162 -36.56 5.39 -4.82
N PHE A 163 -36.00 6.22 -3.93
CA PHE A 163 -34.92 7.15 -4.26
C PHE A 163 -33.54 6.48 -4.35
N ALA A 164 -33.39 5.24 -3.90
CA ALA A 164 -32.13 4.49 -3.98
C ALA A 164 -31.59 4.38 -5.41
N ILE A 165 -32.47 4.44 -6.43
CA ILE A 165 -32.08 4.39 -7.85
C ILE A 165 -31.32 5.65 -8.31
N TYR A 166 -31.47 6.77 -7.60
CA TYR A 166 -30.79 8.03 -7.91
C TYR A 166 -29.45 8.17 -7.18
N ALA A 167 -29.10 7.20 -6.32
CA ALA A 167 -27.80 7.22 -5.67
C ALA A 167 -26.68 7.13 -6.73
N PRO A 168 -25.61 7.94 -6.62
CA PRO A 168 -24.50 7.87 -7.56
C PRO A 168 -23.83 6.49 -7.56
N ARG A 169 -23.17 6.15 -8.67
CA ARG A 169 -22.45 4.89 -8.80
C ARG A 169 -21.24 4.84 -7.85
N ILE A 170 -21.08 3.69 -7.20
CA ILE A 170 -20.02 3.44 -6.21
C ILE A 170 -18.60 3.50 -6.80
N ASP A 171 -18.44 3.30 -8.12
CA ASP A 171 -17.13 3.30 -8.82
C ASP A 171 -16.29 4.56 -8.56
N LYS A 172 -16.96 5.72 -8.56
CA LYS A 172 -16.32 7.02 -8.30
C LYS A 172 -15.69 7.05 -6.90
N TYR A 173 -16.42 6.57 -5.90
CA TYR A 173 -15.98 6.60 -4.50
C TYR A 173 -14.92 5.53 -4.21
N ARG A 174 -14.95 4.41 -4.92
CA ARG A 174 -13.86 3.43 -4.91
C ARG A 174 -12.55 4.07 -5.35
N SER A 175 -12.58 4.90 -6.40
CA SER A 175 -11.40 5.65 -6.84
C SER A 175 -10.91 6.61 -5.75
N TYR A 176 -11.82 7.35 -5.12
CA TYR A 176 -11.46 8.26 -4.00
C TYR A 176 -10.81 7.53 -2.82
N VAL A 177 -11.32 6.37 -2.44
CA VAL A 177 -10.72 5.55 -1.38
C VAL A 177 -9.30 5.12 -1.74
N LYS A 178 -9.05 4.71 -2.99
CA LYS A 178 -7.70 4.39 -3.46
C LYS A 178 -6.77 5.60 -3.42
N GLN A 179 -7.28 6.77 -3.82
CA GLN A 179 -6.49 8.01 -3.76
C GLN A 179 -6.15 8.41 -2.31
N ILE A 180 -7.07 8.25 -1.36
CA ILE A 180 -6.78 8.44 0.08
C ILE A 180 -5.62 7.55 0.52
N TYR A 181 -5.62 6.27 0.13
CA TYR A 181 -4.54 5.35 0.49
C TYR A 181 -3.19 5.78 -0.11
N ASN A 182 -3.17 6.16 -1.39
CA ASN A 182 -1.96 6.63 -2.07
C ASN A 182 -1.43 7.93 -1.43
N LEU A 183 -2.29 8.94 -1.24
CA LEU A 183 -1.93 10.20 -0.59
C LEU A 183 -1.44 9.98 0.85
N ALA A 184 -1.98 8.99 1.56
CA ALA A 184 -1.49 8.63 2.89
C ALA A 184 -0.09 8.00 2.85
N ASN A 185 0.22 7.17 1.83
CA ASN A 185 1.58 6.68 1.59
C ASN A 185 2.54 7.84 1.27
N ASP A 186 2.14 8.76 0.40
CA ASP A 186 2.93 9.93 0.05
C ASP A 186 3.18 10.81 1.28
N SER A 187 2.13 11.04 2.08
CA SER A 187 2.20 11.77 3.34
C SER A 187 3.18 11.12 4.32
N PHE A 188 3.17 9.79 4.39
CA PHE A 188 4.10 9.01 5.20
C PHE A 188 5.55 9.11 4.70
N LEU A 189 5.78 9.30 3.40
CA LEU A 189 7.13 9.49 2.88
C LEU A 189 7.71 10.87 3.22
N TYR A 190 6.88 11.90 3.43
CA TYR A 190 7.34 13.24 3.79
C TYR A 190 7.94 13.35 5.20
N ILE A 191 7.71 12.38 6.09
CA ILE A 191 8.35 12.38 7.42
C ILE A 191 9.75 11.76 7.41
N LEU A 192 10.11 11.05 6.34
CA LEU A 192 11.40 10.37 6.23
C LEU A 192 12.51 11.37 5.88
N PRO A 193 13.75 11.15 6.37
CA PRO A 193 14.91 11.91 5.91
C PRO A 193 15.04 11.87 4.38
N THR A 194 15.40 13.00 3.78
CA THR A 194 15.42 13.16 2.31
C THR A 194 16.34 12.14 1.64
N GLU A 195 17.45 11.80 2.29
CA GLU A 195 18.44 10.84 1.82
C GLU A 195 17.90 9.41 1.79
N LEU A 196 16.96 9.08 2.69
CA LEU A 196 16.38 7.73 2.82
C LEU A 196 15.12 7.57 1.97
N LYS A 197 14.43 8.68 1.65
CA LYS A 197 13.13 8.69 0.97
C LYS A 197 13.08 7.80 -0.28
N PRO A 198 14.03 7.86 -1.24
CA PRO A 198 13.95 7.06 -2.46
C PRO A 198 13.88 5.54 -2.23
N SER A 199 14.73 5.00 -1.34
CA SER A 199 14.73 3.56 -1.05
C SER A 199 13.48 3.14 -0.27
N PHE A 200 12.98 3.99 0.63
CA PHE A 200 11.73 3.71 1.35
C PHE A 200 10.49 3.80 0.45
N GLU A 201 10.42 4.78 -0.45
CA GLU A 201 9.37 4.93 -1.47
C GLU A 201 9.32 3.70 -2.36
N GLN A 202 10.46 3.33 -2.95
CA GLN A 202 10.57 2.13 -3.77
C GLN A 202 10.13 0.87 -3.01
N PHE A 203 10.51 0.74 -1.74
CA PHE A 203 10.12 -0.39 -0.90
C PHE A 203 8.63 -0.40 -0.58
N ILE A 204 8.04 0.75 -0.25
CA ILE A 204 6.61 0.87 0.05
C ILE A 204 5.79 0.49 -1.17
N ASP A 205 6.12 1.03 -2.33
CA ASP A 205 5.31 0.88 -3.54
C ASP A 205 5.42 -0.52 -4.14
N ASN A 206 6.62 -1.09 -4.14
CA ASN A 206 6.88 -2.33 -4.87
C ASN A 206 6.93 -3.57 -3.99
N PHE A 207 6.95 -3.43 -2.66
CA PHE A 207 6.94 -4.57 -1.74
C PHE A 207 5.87 -4.46 -0.67
N LEU A 208 5.91 -3.42 0.18
CA LEU A 208 5.07 -3.37 1.38
C LEU A 208 3.59 -3.22 1.04
N SER A 209 3.22 -2.22 0.24
CA SER A 209 1.82 -1.95 -0.13
C SER A 209 1.19 -3.12 -0.89
N PRO A 210 1.84 -3.74 -1.90
CA PRO A 210 1.28 -4.92 -2.56
C PRO A 210 1.09 -6.10 -1.60
N VAL A 211 2.06 -6.37 -0.72
CA VAL A 211 1.94 -7.41 0.30
C VAL A 211 0.76 -7.13 1.25
N GLU A 212 0.60 -5.89 1.67
CA GLU A 212 -0.49 -5.45 2.55
C GLU A 212 -1.87 -5.55 1.92
N VAL A 213 -1.97 -5.41 0.60
CA VAL A 213 -3.24 -5.51 -0.12
C VAL A 213 -3.56 -6.96 -0.50
N TYR A 214 -2.59 -7.69 -1.05
CA TYR A 214 -2.83 -8.98 -1.70
C TYR A 214 -2.46 -10.20 -0.87
N MET A 215 -1.62 -10.04 0.16
CA MET A 215 -1.03 -11.16 0.90
C MET A 215 -1.23 -11.13 2.40
N ILE A 216 -1.50 -9.98 3.03
CA ILE A 216 -1.81 -9.93 4.47
C ILE A 216 -3.31 -10.13 4.75
N PRO A 217 -4.26 -9.56 3.99
CA PRO A 217 -5.69 -9.71 4.26
C PRO A 217 -6.16 -11.11 3.91
N GLN A 218 -5.78 -11.56 2.71
CA GLN A 218 -6.10 -12.86 2.14
C GLN A 218 -4.92 -13.41 1.34
N MET A 219 -4.93 -14.71 1.04
CA MET A 219 -3.91 -15.33 0.19
C MET A 219 -4.32 -15.18 -1.28
N ASN A 220 -3.62 -14.32 -2.03
CA ASN A 220 -3.69 -14.37 -3.49
C ASN A 220 -2.48 -15.15 -4.03
N LYS A 221 -2.65 -16.46 -4.18
CA LYS A 221 -1.56 -17.38 -4.56
C LYS A 221 -0.99 -17.06 -5.94
N ASP A 222 -1.86 -16.86 -6.93
CA ASP A 222 -1.47 -16.63 -8.31
C ASP A 222 -0.67 -15.34 -8.42
N TRP A 223 -1.20 -14.24 -7.85
CA TRP A 223 -0.48 -12.98 -7.78
C TRP A 223 0.89 -13.12 -7.09
N PHE A 224 0.96 -13.88 -6.00
CA PHE A 224 2.20 -14.02 -5.26
C PHE A 224 3.26 -14.80 -6.03
N PHE A 225 2.86 -15.82 -6.78
CA PHE A 225 3.78 -16.58 -7.63
C PHE A 225 4.27 -15.73 -8.80
N ASP A 226 3.36 -14.99 -9.45
CA ASP A 226 3.69 -14.09 -10.55
C ASP A 226 4.64 -12.97 -10.12
N ARG A 227 4.57 -12.53 -8.85
CA ARG A 227 5.34 -11.40 -8.32
C ARG A 227 6.50 -11.80 -7.41
N LEU A 228 6.74 -13.08 -7.16
CA LEU A 228 7.74 -13.51 -6.17
C LEU A 228 9.16 -13.01 -6.52
N GLY A 229 9.53 -13.06 -7.81
CA GLY A 229 10.81 -12.56 -8.30
C GLY A 229 10.96 -11.06 -8.04
N ASP A 230 9.95 -10.27 -8.43
CA ASP A 230 9.89 -8.83 -8.18
C ASP A 230 9.99 -8.52 -6.69
N LEU A 231 9.17 -9.17 -5.86
CA LEU A 231 9.17 -8.96 -4.41
C LEU A 231 10.54 -9.28 -3.79
N ASN A 232 11.18 -10.37 -4.22
CA ASN A 232 12.50 -10.71 -3.74
C ASN A 232 13.56 -9.69 -4.16
N MET A 233 13.51 -9.23 -5.41
CA MET A 233 14.42 -8.20 -5.92
C MET A 233 14.26 -6.89 -5.12
N GLN A 234 13.04 -6.41 -4.97
CA GLN A 234 12.75 -5.15 -4.26
C GLN A 234 13.15 -5.22 -2.79
N TRP A 235 12.88 -6.35 -2.13
CA TRP A 235 13.35 -6.58 -0.75
C TRP A 235 14.88 -6.55 -0.65
N ASN A 236 15.59 -7.22 -1.57
CA ASN A 236 17.05 -7.30 -1.54
C ASN A 236 17.71 -5.96 -1.86
N VAL A 237 17.18 -5.19 -2.82
CA VAL A 237 17.64 -3.82 -3.09
C VAL A 237 17.48 -2.96 -1.85
N PHE A 238 16.29 -2.94 -1.23
CA PHE A 238 16.06 -2.19 0.01
C PHE A 238 17.01 -2.59 1.14
N HIS A 239 17.21 -3.90 1.35
CA HIS A 239 18.15 -4.40 2.36
C HIS A 239 19.60 -3.95 2.08
N MET A 240 20.05 -4.02 0.82
CA MET A 240 21.40 -3.59 0.44
C MET A 240 21.59 -2.08 0.59
N ASP A 241 20.59 -1.29 0.20
CA ASP A 241 20.63 0.17 0.33
C ASP A 241 20.80 0.59 1.79
N LEU A 242 20.06 -0.04 2.71
CA LEU A 242 20.16 0.27 4.13
C LEU A 242 21.41 -0.29 4.83
N GLU A 243 21.95 -1.41 4.36
CA GLU A 243 23.16 -2.00 4.95
C GLU A 243 24.45 -1.35 4.43
N LYS A 244 24.51 -1.02 3.14
CA LYS A 244 25.75 -0.66 2.43
C LYS A 244 25.65 0.63 1.62
N GLY A 245 24.45 0.99 1.15
CA GLY A 245 24.28 2.01 0.11
C GLY A 245 24.07 3.44 0.59
N GLN A 246 23.36 3.65 1.70
CA GLN A 246 22.95 5.01 2.12
C GLN A 246 23.77 5.59 3.28
N THR A 247 24.42 6.72 3.01
CA THR A 247 25.04 7.60 4.00
C THR A 247 23.95 8.33 4.79
N GLY A 248 23.41 7.71 5.84
CA GLY A 248 22.37 8.35 6.66
C GLY A 248 21.53 7.40 7.50
N PHE A 249 21.47 6.12 7.13
CA PHE A 249 20.75 5.14 7.92
C PHE A 249 21.52 4.81 9.21
N PRO A 250 20.92 4.95 10.41
CA PRO A 250 21.65 4.71 11.65
C PRO A 250 22.05 3.23 11.79
N LYS A 251 23.35 2.98 11.97
CA LYS A 251 23.94 1.62 12.06
C LYS A 251 23.28 0.74 13.13
N GLU A 252 22.80 1.36 14.20
CA GLU A 252 22.08 0.68 15.28
C GLU A 252 20.79 -0.03 14.83
N TYR A 253 20.13 0.46 13.78
CA TYR A 253 18.89 -0.12 13.24
C TYR A 253 19.10 -1.11 12.10
N VAL A 254 20.32 -1.28 11.60
CA VAL A 254 20.66 -2.29 10.57
C VAL A 254 20.32 -3.70 11.05
N ARG A 255 20.43 -3.95 12.37
CA ARG A 255 20.02 -5.23 12.97
C ARG A 255 18.54 -5.55 12.72
N ASN A 256 17.65 -4.55 12.77
CA ASN A 256 16.23 -4.73 12.50
C ASN A 256 15.98 -5.09 11.03
N VAL A 257 16.66 -4.44 10.11
CA VAL A 257 16.59 -4.75 8.67
C VAL A 257 17.06 -6.19 8.40
N LYS A 258 18.14 -6.64 9.07
CA LYS A 258 18.62 -8.03 9.01
C LYS A 258 17.62 -9.05 9.57
N ILE A 259 16.86 -8.68 10.60
CA ILE A 259 15.77 -9.53 11.12
C ILE A 259 14.70 -9.70 10.04
N MET A 260 14.25 -8.61 9.42
CA MET A 260 13.27 -8.66 8.33
C MET A 260 13.77 -9.52 7.15
N HIS A 261 15.06 -9.42 6.79
CA HIS A 261 15.63 -10.23 5.70
C HIS A 261 15.63 -11.72 6.02
N ARG A 262 15.93 -12.10 7.27
CA ARG A 262 15.80 -13.50 7.71
C ARG A 262 14.36 -14.01 7.68
N ARG A 263 13.38 -13.17 8.00
CA ARG A 263 11.96 -13.53 7.89
C ARG A 263 11.55 -13.77 6.44
N TRP A 264 11.96 -12.89 5.52
CA TRP A 264 11.72 -13.07 4.09
C TRP A 264 12.34 -14.37 3.57
N ASN A 265 13.61 -14.63 3.89
CA ASN A 265 14.26 -15.89 3.51
C ASN A 265 13.59 -17.13 4.11
N SER A 266 12.98 -17.00 5.30
CA SER A 266 12.18 -18.07 5.89
C SER A 266 10.89 -18.33 5.11
N ILE A 267 10.27 -17.29 4.55
CA ILE A 267 9.11 -17.44 3.66
C ILE A 267 9.52 -18.17 2.38
N LEU A 268 10.63 -17.75 1.75
CA LEU A 268 11.13 -18.39 0.53
C LEU A 268 11.42 -19.88 0.74
N LYS A 269 12.10 -20.25 1.83
CA LYS A 269 12.39 -21.66 2.19
C LYS A 269 11.15 -22.52 2.43
N LEU A 270 9.99 -21.93 2.69
CA LEU A 270 8.74 -22.68 2.84
C LEU A 270 8.06 -22.96 1.50
N MET A 271 8.49 -22.28 0.44
CA MET A 271 7.89 -22.34 -0.89
C MET A 271 8.70 -23.17 -1.89
N PHE A 272 10.02 -23.10 -1.76
CA PHE A 272 11.01 -23.92 -2.48
C PHE A 272 11.35 -25.17 -1.67
#